data_AF-A0A545UAU0-F1
#
_entry.id   AF-A0A545UAU0-F1
#
_cell.length_a   1.000
_cell.length_b   1.000
_cell.length_c   1.000
_cell.angle_alpha   90.00
_cell.angle_beta   90.00
_cell.angle_gamma   90.00
#
_symmetry.space_group_name_H-M   'P 1'
#
loop_
_entity.id
_entity.type
_entity.pdbx_description
1 polymer ?
#
loop_
_entity_poly.entity_id
_entity_poly.type
_entity_poly.pdbx_seq_one_letter_code
_entity_poly.pdbx_strand_id
1 'polypeptide(L)'
;MDYTETIDKALSWLRELELDKALTLFYQLLEEHPKDLELIQRIYPLEIKRPNSSGYQKICQHIFSIQSNKPELQSLIVNTYCDYSKLRQEPPPLNKTQLFNLFIQLGNSHLLDETERLRDRIKKEFADDKITPEILQLGCEQLIRQNKLIQVRDELKYIIAYYAETESGRWALNMRKQIEAQIIR
;
A
#
# COMPACT_ATOMS: atom_id res chain seq x y z
N MET A 1 -11.83 -26.60 -5.30
CA MET A 1 -11.29 -27.51 -4.26
C MET A 1 -12.19 -27.35 -3.03
N ASP A 2 -12.33 -28.34 -2.13
CA ASP A 2 -13.06 -28.08 -0.88
C ASP A 2 -12.14 -27.27 0.06
N TYR A 3 -12.53 -26.02 0.34
CA TYR A 3 -11.77 -25.10 1.19
C TYR A 3 -11.44 -25.72 2.55
N THR A 4 -12.42 -26.37 3.18
CA THR A 4 -12.30 -26.91 4.54
C THR A 4 -11.37 -28.12 4.57
N GLU A 5 -11.52 -29.02 3.60
CA GLU A 5 -10.63 -30.18 3.48
C GLU A 5 -9.18 -29.75 3.22
N THR A 6 -9.01 -28.72 2.37
CA THR A 6 -7.68 -28.22 1.99
C THR A 6 -6.99 -27.50 3.14
N ILE A 7 -7.71 -26.68 3.90
CA ILE A 7 -7.14 -25.99 5.06
C ILE A 7 -6.77 -26.99 6.16
N ASP A 8 -7.61 -28.00 6.43
CA ASP A 8 -7.31 -29.05 7.42
C ASP A 8 -6.07 -29.84 7.05
N LYS A 9 -5.91 -30.16 5.76
CA LYS A 9 -4.71 -30.81 5.22
C LYS A 9 -3.47 -29.92 5.30
N ALA A 10 -3.59 -28.63 5.03
CA ALA A 10 -2.47 -27.69 5.20
C ALA A 10 -2.04 -27.60 6.68
N LEU A 11 -3.01 -27.60 7.60
CA LEU A 11 -2.76 -27.59 9.03
C LEU A 11 -2.18 -28.92 9.55
N SER A 12 -2.52 -30.07 8.96
CA SER A 12 -1.87 -31.34 9.28
C SER A 12 -0.39 -31.32 8.88
N TRP A 13 -0.06 -30.81 7.69
CA TRP A 13 1.33 -30.66 7.27
C TRP A 13 2.14 -29.76 8.18
N LEU A 14 1.57 -28.66 8.68
CA LEU A 14 2.26 -27.82 9.69
C LEU A 14 2.55 -28.59 10.98
N ARG A 15 1.62 -29.42 11.46
CA ARG A 15 1.83 -30.25 12.66
C ARG A 15 2.92 -31.30 12.46
N GLU A 16 3.06 -31.79 11.23
CA GLU A 16 4.13 -32.70 10.81
C GLU A 16 5.44 -32.00 10.46
N LEU A 17 5.53 -30.67 10.66
CA LEU A 17 6.69 -29.82 10.33
C LEU A 17 7.05 -29.76 8.82
N GLU A 18 6.09 -30.15 7.97
CA GLU A 18 6.20 -30.13 6.51
C GLU A 18 5.80 -28.76 5.95
N LEU A 19 6.61 -27.74 6.26
CA LEU A 19 6.30 -26.33 5.99
C LEU A 19 6.02 -26.03 4.51
N ASP A 20 6.87 -26.50 3.59
CA ASP A 20 6.72 -26.18 2.17
C ASP A 20 5.45 -26.81 1.56
N LYS A 21 5.05 -28.00 2.04
CA LYS A 21 3.78 -28.63 1.66
C LYS A 21 2.58 -27.84 2.16
N ALA A 22 2.63 -27.39 3.42
CA ALA A 22 1.59 -26.54 3.98
C ALA A 22 1.45 -25.21 3.23
N LEU A 23 2.56 -24.52 2.98
CA LEU A 23 2.58 -23.25 2.23
C LEU A 23 2.03 -23.41 0.82
N THR A 24 2.31 -24.53 0.14
CA THR A 24 1.76 -24.81 -1.19
C THR A 24 0.23 -24.81 -1.17
N LEU A 25 -0.39 -25.51 -0.22
CA LEU A 25 -1.85 -25.53 -0.10
C LEU A 25 -2.41 -24.17 0.34
N PHE A 26 -1.74 -23.47 1.25
CA PHE A 26 -2.18 -22.14 1.64
C PHE A 26 -2.13 -21.14 0.49
N TYR A 27 -1.10 -21.15 -0.35
CA TYR A 27 -1.05 -20.27 -1.52
C TYR A 27 -2.12 -20.63 -2.56
N GLN A 28 -2.44 -21.92 -2.74
CA GLN A 28 -3.55 -22.32 -3.62
C GLN A 28 -4.89 -21.75 -3.10
N LEU A 29 -5.16 -21.88 -1.81
CA LEU A 29 -6.34 -21.29 -1.19
C LEU A 29 -6.34 -19.76 -1.30
N LEU A 30 -5.17 -19.12 -1.22
CA LEU A 30 -5.05 -17.66 -1.29
C LEU A 30 -5.31 -17.15 -2.71
N GLU A 31 -4.95 -17.94 -3.73
CA GLU A 31 -5.28 -17.62 -5.12
C GLU A 31 -6.79 -17.70 -5.37
N GLU A 32 -7.50 -18.64 -4.72
CA GLU A 32 -8.97 -18.75 -4.78
C GLU A 32 -9.68 -17.68 -3.91
N HIS A 33 -9.08 -17.31 -2.77
CA HIS A 33 -9.64 -16.40 -1.78
C HIS A 33 -8.66 -15.26 -1.42
N PRO A 34 -8.36 -14.34 -2.35
CA PRO A 34 -7.25 -13.37 -2.22
C PRO A 34 -7.39 -12.35 -1.10
N LYS A 35 -8.60 -12.17 -0.54
CA LYS A 35 -8.87 -11.23 0.55
C LYS A 35 -9.11 -11.94 1.89
N ASP A 36 -8.87 -13.24 1.96
CA ASP A 36 -8.98 -14.02 3.20
C ASP A 36 -7.87 -13.62 4.18
N LEU A 37 -8.25 -12.77 5.14
CA LEU A 37 -7.35 -12.27 6.16
C LEU A 37 -6.79 -13.38 7.04
N GLU A 38 -7.61 -14.40 7.35
CA GLU A 38 -7.22 -15.50 8.23
C GLU A 38 -6.10 -16.33 7.57
N LEU A 39 -6.22 -16.55 6.26
CA LEU A 39 -5.21 -17.25 5.48
C LEU A 39 -3.91 -16.42 5.37
N ILE A 40 -4.02 -15.12 5.12
CA ILE A 40 -2.85 -14.23 5.07
C ILE A 40 -2.13 -14.20 6.43
N GLN A 41 -2.88 -14.13 7.53
CA GLN A 41 -2.35 -14.17 8.90
C GLN A 41 -1.68 -15.50 9.25
N ARG A 42 -2.01 -16.60 8.54
CA ARG A 42 -1.29 -17.87 8.66
C ARG A 42 -0.01 -17.91 7.83
N ILE A 43 -0.05 -17.42 6.59
CA ILE A 43 1.10 -17.48 5.66
C ILE A 43 2.20 -16.51 6.07
N TYR A 44 1.84 -15.25 6.34
CA TYR A 44 2.81 -14.16 6.52
C TYR A 44 3.82 -14.43 7.65
N PRO A 45 3.44 -14.88 8.86
CA PRO A 45 4.39 -15.17 9.93
C PRO A 45 5.36 -16.33 9.65
N LEU A 46 4.99 -17.22 8.71
CA LEU A 46 5.86 -18.31 8.26
C LEU A 46 6.91 -17.79 7.28
N GLU A 47 6.49 -16.92 6.38
CA GLU A 47 7.35 -16.36 5.33
C GLU A 47 8.30 -15.28 5.84
N ILE A 48 7.87 -14.43 6.78
CA ILE A 48 8.74 -13.39 7.37
C ILE A 48 9.96 -13.98 8.10
N LYS A 49 9.85 -15.22 8.59
CA LYS A 49 10.98 -15.97 9.19
C LYS A 49 12.00 -16.46 8.15
N ARG A 50 11.65 -16.39 6.86
CA ARG A 50 12.47 -16.78 5.72
C ARG A 50 12.59 -15.60 4.74
N PRO A 51 13.13 -14.43 5.15
CA PRO A 51 13.05 -13.20 4.36
C PRO A 51 13.75 -13.28 2.99
N ASN A 52 14.65 -14.24 2.81
CA ASN A 52 15.34 -14.50 1.54
C ASN A 52 14.59 -15.47 0.60
N SER A 53 13.44 -16.03 1.03
CA SER A 53 12.61 -16.88 0.17
C SER A 53 11.88 -16.04 -0.88
N SER A 54 11.57 -16.64 -2.02
CA SER A 54 10.64 -16.06 -2.99
C SER A 54 9.22 -15.95 -2.43
N GLY A 55 8.87 -16.81 -1.47
CA GLY A 55 7.59 -16.81 -0.78
C GLY A 55 7.35 -15.53 0.01
N TYR A 56 8.36 -15.01 0.74
CA TYR A 56 8.24 -13.74 1.45
C TYR A 56 7.94 -12.58 0.50
N GLN A 57 8.64 -12.50 -0.63
CA GLN A 57 8.34 -11.51 -1.65
C GLN A 57 6.93 -11.69 -2.22
N LYS A 58 6.52 -12.94 -2.51
CA LYS A 58 5.18 -13.27 -3.04
C LYS A 58 4.07 -12.78 -2.09
N ILE A 59 4.16 -13.10 -0.79
CA ILE A 59 3.13 -12.69 0.17
C ILE A 59 3.11 -11.18 0.41
N CYS A 60 4.27 -10.51 0.46
CA CYS A 60 4.31 -9.05 0.57
C CYS A 60 3.66 -8.37 -0.64
N GLN A 61 3.99 -8.82 -1.86
CA GLN A 61 3.37 -8.29 -3.08
C GLN A 61 1.86 -8.53 -3.11
N HIS A 62 1.41 -9.70 -2.64
CA HIS A 62 -0.02 -9.99 -2.47
C HIS A 62 -0.66 -8.99 -1.51
N ILE A 63 -0.11 -8.83 -0.31
CA ILE A 63 -0.63 -7.90 0.71
C ILE A 63 -0.71 -6.47 0.16
N PHE A 64 0.33 -5.98 -0.53
CA PHE A 64 0.33 -4.63 -1.11
C PHE A 64 -0.68 -4.46 -2.26
N SER A 65 -1.15 -5.53 -2.87
CA SER A 65 -2.20 -5.48 -3.91
C SER A 65 -3.63 -5.45 -3.35
N ILE A 66 -3.83 -5.75 -2.07
CA ILE A 66 -5.17 -5.80 -1.48
C ILE A 66 -5.75 -4.38 -1.39
N GLN A 67 -6.80 -4.15 -2.16
CA GLN A 67 -7.65 -2.97 -2.04
C GLN A 67 -8.77 -3.24 -1.05
N SER A 68 -8.70 -2.57 0.11
CA SER A 68 -9.68 -2.68 1.19
C SER A 68 -9.68 -1.42 2.04
N ASN A 69 -10.86 -1.02 2.51
CA ASN A 69 -11.05 0.05 3.49
C ASN A 69 -11.24 -0.51 4.91
N LYS A 70 -11.07 -1.83 5.12
CA LYS A 70 -11.18 -2.44 6.45
C LYS A 70 -9.95 -2.06 7.29
N PRO A 71 -10.12 -1.51 8.51
CA PRO A 71 -8.99 -1.09 9.36
C PRO A 71 -7.95 -2.18 9.64
N GLU A 72 -8.38 -3.42 9.79
CA GLU A 72 -7.50 -4.58 10.03
C GLU A 72 -6.57 -4.86 8.85
N LEU A 73 -7.09 -4.78 7.62
CA LEU A 73 -6.31 -4.98 6.40
C LEU A 73 -5.37 -3.80 6.14
N GLN A 74 -5.82 -2.58 6.43
CA GLN A 74 -4.94 -1.41 6.37
C GLN A 74 -3.76 -1.55 7.35
N SER A 75 -4.04 -1.95 8.59
CA SER A 75 -3.00 -2.17 9.60
C SER A 75 -2.02 -3.27 9.16
N LEU A 76 -2.53 -4.35 8.55
CA LEU A 76 -1.70 -5.41 7.96
C LEU A 76 -0.78 -4.87 6.85
N ILE A 77 -1.29 -4.06 5.93
CA ILE A 77 -0.50 -3.47 4.83
C ILE A 77 0.62 -2.59 5.38
N VAL A 78 0.31 -1.71 6.33
CA VAL A 78 1.29 -0.81 6.95
C VAL A 78 2.36 -1.60 7.70
N ASN A 79 1.97 -2.58 8.51
CA ASN A 79 2.93 -3.42 9.24
C ASN A 79 3.82 -4.23 8.30
N THR A 80 3.24 -4.79 7.23
CA THR A 80 3.99 -5.54 6.21
C THR A 80 5.01 -4.66 5.50
N TYR A 81 4.66 -3.40 5.20
CA TYR A 81 5.61 -2.44 4.63
C TYR A 81 6.75 -2.12 5.60
N CYS A 82 6.44 -1.85 6.86
CA CYS A 82 7.46 -1.60 7.89
C CYS A 82 8.42 -2.77 8.05
N ASP A 83 7.91 -4.00 8.08
CA ASP A 83 8.73 -5.21 8.18
C ASP A 83 9.60 -5.38 6.94
N TYR A 84 9.03 -5.18 5.74
CA TYR A 84 9.78 -5.26 4.49
C TYR A 84 10.94 -4.26 4.48
N SER A 85 10.69 -2.99 4.78
CA SER A 85 11.70 -1.93 4.80
C SER A 85 12.78 -2.13 5.89
N LYS A 86 12.48 -2.88 6.96
CA LYS A 86 13.48 -3.25 7.98
C LYS A 86 14.35 -4.42 7.54
N LEU A 87 13.74 -5.40 6.88
CA LEU A 87 14.41 -6.65 6.48
C LEU A 87 15.14 -6.53 5.14
N ARG A 88 14.73 -5.61 4.28
CA ARG A 88 15.28 -5.37 2.94
C ARG A 88 15.81 -3.94 2.87
N GLN A 89 16.99 -3.77 2.29
CA GLN A 89 17.59 -2.44 2.07
C GLN A 89 16.93 -1.70 0.89
N GLU A 90 16.35 -2.45 -0.04
CA GLU A 90 15.72 -1.92 -1.24
C GLU A 90 14.20 -1.76 -1.04
N PRO A 91 13.58 -0.73 -1.65
CA PRO A 91 12.13 -0.60 -1.63
C PRO A 91 11.47 -1.80 -2.33
N PRO A 92 10.25 -2.18 -1.94
CA PRO A 92 9.58 -3.31 -2.55
C PRO A 92 9.40 -3.10 -4.06
N PRO A 93 9.56 -4.17 -4.88
CA PRO A 93 9.27 -4.12 -6.30
C PRO A 93 7.74 -4.12 -6.49
N LEU A 94 7.20 -2.91 -6.54
CA LEU A 94 5.77 -2.63 -6.70
C LEU A 94 5.46 -2.29 -8.15
N ASN A 95 4.38 -2.87 -8.67
CA ASN A 95 3.74 -2.36 -9.89
C ASN A 95 2.94 -1.08 -9.59
N LYS A 96 2.48 -0.39 -10.63
CA LYS A 96 1.71 0.86 -10.53
C LYS A 96 0.53 0.77 -9.54
N THR A 97 -0.30 -0.26 -9.69
CA THR A 97 -1.50 -0.45 -8.85
C THR A 97 -1.13 -0.65 -7.39
N GLN A 98 -0.10 -1.45 -7.11
CA GLN A 98 0.41 -1.67 -5.76
C GLN A 98 1.01 -0.38 -5.18
N LEU A 99 1.74 0.41 -5.98
CA LEU A 99 2.32 1.67 -5.53
C LEU A 99 1.24 2.69 -5.15
N PHE A 100 0.20 2.84 -5.98
CA PHE A 100 -0.92 3.74 -5.70
C PHE A 100 -1.71 3.29 -4.47
N ASN A 101 -2.00 1.99 -4.35
CA ASN A 101 -2.67 1.45 -3.17
C ASN A 101 -1.85 1.72 -1.92
N LEU A 102 -0.57 1.39 -1.94
CA LEU A 102 0.33 1.56 -0.81
C LEU A 102 0.43 3.03 -0.38
N PHE A 103 0.55 3.96 -1.34
CA PHE A 103 0.53 5.40 -1.07
C PHE A 103 -0.74 5.84 -0.34
N ILE A 104 -1.92 5.39 -0.80
CA ILE A 104 -3.20 5.69 -0.15
C ILE A 104 -3.25 5.12 1.26
N GLN A 105 -2.82 3.86 1.44
CA GLN A 105 -2.89 3.19 2.75
C GLN A 105 -1.94 3.82 3.78
N LEU A 106 -0.71 4.17 3.37
CA LEU A 106 0.28 4.81 4.25
C LEU A 106 -0.03 6.26 4.56
N GLY A 107 -0.70 7.00 3.66
CA GLY A 107 -1.05 8.40 3.90
C GLY A 107 -2.04 8.63 5.04
N ASN A 108 -2.65 7.58 5.57
CA ASN A 108 -3.47 7.62 6.79
C ASN A 108 -2.70 7.15 8.05
N SER A 109 -1.40 6.83 7.92
CA SER A 109 -0.53 6.36 9.00
C SER A 109 0.40 7.46 9.51
N HIS A 110 1.24 7.14 10.50
CA HIS A 110 2.29 8.04 11.02
C HIS A 110 3.56 8.07 10.14
N LEU A 111 3.62 7.30 9.05
CA LEU A 111 4.79 7.13 8.19
C LEU A 111 4.85 8.19 7.09
N LEU A 112 5.02 9.45 7.49
CA LEU A 112 4.99 10.58 6.54
C LEU A 112 6.14 10.56 5.55
N ASP A 113 7.36 10.30 6.02
CA ASP A 113 8.56 10.27 5.18
C ASP A 113 8.44 9.18 4.09
N GLU A 114 7.86 8.04 4.42
CA GLU A 114 7.63 6.95 3.48
C GLU A 114 6.52 7.31 2.48
N THR A 115 5.45 7.96 2.95
CA THR A 115 4.39 8.47 2.07
C THR A 115 4.94 9.49 1.07
N GLU A 116 5.83 10.38 1.50
CA GLU A 116 6.53 11.34 0.64
C GLU A 116 7.42 10.66 -0.39
N ARG A 117 8.23 9.66 0.00
CA ARG A 117 9.03 8.88 -0.95
C ARG A 117 8.18 8.18 -2.00
N LEU A 118 7.05 7.59 -1.60
CA LEU A 118 6.11 6.96 -2.53
C LEU A 118 5.49 7.98 -3.49
N ARG A 119 5.14 9.18 -2.99
CA ARG A 119 4.62 10.28 -3.81
C ARG A 119 5.62 10.73 -4.87
N ASP A 120 6.88 10.94 -4.48
CA ASP A 120 7.92 11.37 -5.42
C ASP A 120 8.21 10.28 -6.46
N ARG A 121 8.15 9.01 -6.04
CA ARG A 121 8.24 7.88 -6.97
C ARG A 121 7.07 7.87 -7.96
N ILE A 122 5.84 8.12 -7.51
CA ILE A 122 4.65 8.23 -8.38
C ILE A 122 4.84 9.36 -9.41
N LYS A 123 5.26 10.55 -8.97
CA LYS A 123 5.52 11.69 -9.85
C LYS A 123 6.60 11.39 -10.89
N LYS A 124 7.62 10.61 -10.53
CA LYS A 124 8.72 10.26 -11.42
C LYS A 124 8.39 9.14 -12.41
N GLU A 125 7.77 8.07 -11.94
CA GLU A 125 7.54 6.84 -12.73
C GLU A 125 6.22 6.87 -13.51
N PHE A 126 5.22 7.62 -13.03
CA PHE A 126 3.85 7.58 -13.54
C PHE A 126 3.27 8.98 -13.81
N ALA A 127 4.11 9.97 -14.14
CA ALA A 127 3.68 11.35 -14.41
C ALA A 127 2.55 11.45 -15.46
N ASP A 128 2.64 10.65 -16.52
CA ASP A 128 1.73 10.69 -17.68
C ASP A 128 0.50 9.78 -17.50
N ASP A 129 0.40 9.07 -16.37
CA ASP A 129 -0.76 8.21 -16.12
C ASP A 129 -2.00 9.04 -15.80
N LYS A 130 -3.13 8.69 -16.42
CA LYS A 130 -4.40 9.42 -16.31
C LYS A 130 -4.92 9.52 -14.87
N ILE A 131 -4.59 8.55 -14.02
CA ILE A 131 -5.08 8.47 -12.64
C ILE A 131 -4.13 9.18 -11.66
N THR A 132 -2.88 9.45 -12.05
CA THR A 132 -1.89 10.12 -11.19
C THR A 132 -2.38 11.44 -10.57
N PRO A 133 -3.06 12.35 -11.29
CA PRO A 133 -3.59 13.58 -10.69
C PRO A 133 -4.56 13.31 -9.53
N GLU A 134 -5.43 12.31 -9.67
CA GLU A 134 -6.41 11.92 -8.66
C GLU A 134 -5.70 11.33 -7.42
N ILE A 135 -4.67 10.50 -7.64
CA ILE A 135 -3.85 9.94 -6.55
C ILE A 135 -3.15 11.05 -5.78
N LEU A 136 -2.54 12.02 -6.47
CA LEU A 136 -1.87 13.15 -5.83
C LEU A 136 -2.85 14.06 -5.08
N GLN A 137 -4.07 14.24 -5.61
CA GLN A 137 -5.15 14.93 -4.89
C GLN A 137 -5.50 14.23 -3.58
N LEU A 138 -5.69 12.90 -3.59
CA LEU A 138 -5.96 12.13 -2.36
C LEU A 138 -4.83 12.31 -1.33
N GLY A 139 -3.58 12.34 -1.78
CA GLY A 139 -2.42 12.65 -0.94
C GLY A 139 -2.50 14.05 -0.31
N CYS A 140 -2.91 15.05 -1.06
CA CYS A 140 -3.14 16.40 -0.53
C CYS A 140 -4.24 16.41 0.53
N GLU A 141 -5.37 15.72 0.29
CA GLU A 141 -6.46 15.61 1.25
C GLU A 141 -6.04 14.90 2.56
N GLN A 142 -5.12 13.94 2.48
CA GLN A 142 -4.52 13.31 3.65
C GLN A 142 -3.62 14.28 4.43
N LEU A 143 -2.76 15.02 3.75
CA LEU A 143 -1.90 16.03 4.37
C LEU A 143 -2.72 17.18 5.02
N ILE A 144 -3.84 17.57 4.41
CA ILE A 144 -4.79 18.53 5.00
C ILE A 144 -5.34 18.01 6.32
N ARG A 145 -5.81 16.75 6.35
CA ARG A 145 -6.33 16.10 7.57
C ARG A 145 -5.30 16.04 8.70
N GLN A 146 -4.01 16.00 8.35
CA GLN A 146 -2.90 15.99 9.29
C GLN A 146 -2.33 17.39 9.61
N ASN A 147 -2.99 18.45 9.14
CA ASN A 147 -2.58 19.85 9.31
C ASN A 147 -1.16 20.16 8.77
N LYS A 148 -0.73 19.48 7.70
CA LYS A 148 0.57 19.69 7.04
C LYS A 148 0.48 20.73 5.92
N LEU A 149 -0.04 21.92 6.25
CA LEU A 149 -0.45 22.93 5.26
C LEU A 149 0.69 23.40 4.33
N ILE A 150 1.93 23.48 4.82
CA ILE A 150 3.10 23.85 4.01
C ILE A 150 3.35 22.81 2.90
N GLN A 151 3.31 21.52 3.24
CA GLN A 151 3.48 20.43 2.27
C GLN A 151 2.32 20.42 1.27
N VAL A 152 1.08 20.60 1.75
CA VAL A 152 -0.10 20.73 0.87
C VAL A 152 0.11 21.84 -0.16
N ARG A 153 0.54 23.03 0.27
CA ARG A 153 0.78 24.16 -0.64
C ARG A 153 1.74 23.79 -1.76
N ASP A 154 2.83 23.11 -1.45
CA ASP A 154 3.86 22.77 -2.43
C ASP A 154 3.39 21.64 -3.37
N GLU A 155 2.61 20.68 -2.87
CA GLU A 155 1.95 19.67 -3.69
C GLU A 155 0.88 20.26 -4.63
N LEU A 156 0.07 21.19 -4.14
CA LEU A 156 -0.93 21.88 -4.96
C LEU A 156 -0.27 22.64 -6.11
N LYS A 157 0.89 23.30 -5.88
CA LYS A 157 1.65 23.95 -6.96
C LYS A 157 2.08 22.95 -8.03
N TYR A 158 2.53 21.77 -7.63
CA TYR A 158 2.90 20.72 -8.58
C TYR A 158 1.68 20.28 -9.42
N ILE A 159 0.55 19.98 -8.76
CA ILE A 159 -0.67 19.55 -9.47
C ILE A 159 -1.16 20.63 -10.44
N ILE A 160 -1.12 21.90 -10.05
CA ILE A 160 -1.48 23.03 -10.92
C ILE A 160 -0.53 23.13 -12.11
N ALA A 161 0.78 23.00 -11.89
CA ALA A 161 1.77 23.19 -12.95
C ALA A 161 1.70 22.09 -14.03
N TYR A 162 1.43 20.85 -13.65
CA TYR A 162 1.49 19.70 -14.57
C TYR A 162 0.12 19.16 -14.99
N TYR A 163 -0.94 19.44 -14.23
CA TYR A 163 -2.27 18.83 -14.44
C TYR A 163 -3.42 19.85 -14.44
N ALA A 164 -3.16 21.13 -14.77
CA ALA A 164 -4.16 22.21 -14.75
C ALA A 164 -5.48 21.87 -15.47
N GLU A 165 -5.42 21.13 -16.57
CA GLU A 165 -6.58 20.79 -17.41
C GLU A 165 -7.48 19.70 -16.81
N THR A 166 -6.99 18.97 -15.81
CA THR A 166 -7.72 17.88 -15.15
C THR A 166 -8.66 18.40 -14.07
N GLU A 167 -9.61 17.57 -13.63
CA GLU A 167 -10.48 17.90 -12.48
C GLU A 167 -9.66 18.17 -11.21
N SER A 168 -8.63 17.35 -10.95
CA SER A 168 -7.70 17.55 -9.83
C SER A 168 -6.89 18.85 -9.94
N GLY A 169 -6.55 19.29 -11.17
CA GLY A 169 -5.92 20.60 -11.41
C GLY A 169 -6.82 21.76 -11.01
N ARG A 170 -8.09 21.73 -11.43
CA ARG A 170 -9.09 22.75 -11.07
C ARG A 170 -9.38 22.75 -9.57
N TRP A 171 -9.50 21.56 -8.97
CA TRP A 171 -9.59 21.42 -7.52
C TRP A 171 -8.39 22.06 -6.81
N ALA A 172 -7.16 21.79 -7.29
CA ALA A 172 -5.95 22.31 -6.67
C ALA A 172 -5.85 23.84 -6.73
N LEU A 173 -6.28 24.46 -7.84
CA LEU A 173 -6.38 25.91 -7.97
C LEU A 173 -7.30 26.54 -6.90
N ASN A 174 -8.44 25.91 -6.64
CA ASN A 174 -9.40 26.38 -5.63
C ASN A 174 -8.87 26.15 -4.21
N MET A 175 -8.32 24.96 -3.95
CA MET A 175 -7.81 24.57 -2.64
C MET A 175 -6.62 25.43 -2.21
N ARG A 176 -5.73 25.78 -3.15
CA ARG A 176 -4.55 26.60 -2.85
C ARG A 176 -4.90 27.94 -2.19
N LYS A 177 -5.96 28.61 -2.68
CA LYS A 177 -6.44 29.87 -2.09
C LYS A 177 -6.87 29.70 -0.63
N GLN A 178 -7.52 28.58 -0.31
CA GLN A 178 -7.97 28.27 1.04
C GLN A 178 -6.80 27.98 1.98
N ILE A 179 -5.80 27.22 1.51
CA ILE A 179 -4.61 26.87 2.28
C ILE A 179 -3.74 28.10 2.55
N GLU A 180 -3.53 28.98 1.55
CA GLU A 180 -2.77 30.23 1.72
C GLU A 180 -3.41 31.15 2.77
N ALA A 181 -4.74 31.23 2.82
CA ALA A 181 -5.46 32.01 3.84
C ALA A 181 -5.29 31.44 5.27
N GLN A 182 -5.04 30.13 5.41
CA GLN A 182 -4.84 29.48 6.70
C GLN A 182 -3.40 29.58 7.21
N ILE A 183 -2.41 29.63 6.31
CA ILE A 183 -0.98 29.74 6.68
C ILE A 183 -0.61 31.13 7.22
N ILE A 184 -1.33 32.18 6.80
CA ILE A 184 -1.04 33.57 7.19
C ILE A 184 -1.60 33.92 8.59
N ARG A 185 -2.41 33.04 9.20
CA ARG A 185 -2.98 33.20 10.55
C ARG A 185 -2.10 32.57 11.61
#